data_AF-A0A920SJS6-F1
#
_entry.id   AF-A0A920SJS6-F1
#
_cell.length_a   1.000
_cell.length_b   1.000
_cell.length_c   1.000
_cell.angle_alpha   90.00
_cell.angle_beta   90.00
_cell.angle_gamma   90.00
#
_symmetry.space_group_name_H-M   'P 1'
#
loop_
_entity.id
_entity.type
_entity.pdbx_description
1 polymer ?
#
loop_
_entity_poly.entity_id
_entity_poly.type
_entity_poly.pdbx_seq_one_letter_code
_entity_poly.pdbx_strand_id
1 'polypeptide(L)'
;MSRTTPRQPFSSSSRARTPVTGGLAEAEGGYDREFDFYERLAHLVPIRVPRLIHAIRDPGPSTASRKRRERLVDGLPEVVVRFIGRHARKLIPGVPIAGTPWCLNTCPTLGSPPPPALPPTEDLAEILHTLARLHAHFWRDPLLADPAVIEWSMVSQMPNVMNGLYRAWRDEVVVRRPDLFTERFMDHADWFSDNIERLAAHLDEPLALRHGDSRTHNMLFTDAGLVLIDFGVSGSGRPAGDVAYLLSESIPPGPDARETFLVACGDYHAHLLGTRGGRPPFGCVPRGLRGRIGSAGISGSAH
;
A
#
# COMPACT_ATOMS: atom_id res chain seq x y z
N MET A 1 35.76 -4.90 -19.63
CA MET A 1 36.16 -5.91 -18.63
C MET A 1 34.92 -6.51 -18.02
N SER A 2 34.59 -7.72 -18.44
CA SER A 2 33.35 -8.43 -18.14
C SER A 2 33.38 -8.96 -16.70
N ARG A 3 32.43 -8.53 -15.85
CA ARG A 3 32.24 -9.08 -14.51
C ARG A 3 31.19 -10.19 -14.56
N THR A 4 31.63 -11.43 -14.78
CA THR A 4 30.81 -12.62 -14.60
C THR A 4 31.18 -13.28 -13.27
N THR A 5 30.38 -13.02 -12.25
CA THR A 5 30.34 -13.83 -11.02
C THR A 5 28.98 -14.52 -10.98
N PRO A 6 28.91 -15.85 -10.79
CA PRO A 6 27.62 -16.54 -10.81
C PRO A 6 26.84 -16.19 -9.53
N ARG A 7 25.71 -15.51 -9.69
CA ARG A 7 24.79 -15.17 -8.58
C ARG A 7 23.79 -16.31 -8.39
N GLN A 8 23.66 -16.78 -7.15
CA GLN A 8 22.69 -17.81 -6.80
C GLN A 8 21.25 -17.31 -6.97
N PRO A 9 20.28 -18.21 -7.26
CA PRO A 9 18.87 -17.86 -7.36
C PRO A 9 18.38 -17.29 -6.02
N PHE A 10 17.92 -16.03 -6.05
CA PHE A 10 17.29 -15.39 -4.90
C PHE A 10 15.81 -15.76 -4.88
N SER A 11 15.41 -16.54 -3.88
CA SER A 11 14.02 -16.79 -3.50
C SER A 11 13.67 -15.81 -2.38
N SER A 12 12.80 -14.83 -2.63
CA SER A 12 12.28 -13.99 -1.54
C SER A 12 11.18 -14.75 -0.80
N SER A 13 11.49 -15.26 0.39
CA SER A 13 10.46 -15.55 1.40
C SER A 13 10.35 -14.32 2.31
N SER A 14 9.28 -13.53 2.21
CA SER A 14 9.00 -12.50 3.20
C SER A 14 8.40 -13.15 4.44
N ARG A 15 9.21 -13.28 5.51
CA ARG A 15 8.69 -13.26 6.88
C ARG A 15 8.90 -11.84 7.38
N ALA A 16 7.88 -11.00 7.32
CA ALA A 16 8.05 -9.60 7.69
C ALA A 16 8.00 -9.40 9.22
N ARG A 17 9.18 -9.12 9.77
CA ARG A 17 9.48 -8.07 10.76
C ARG A 17 8.88 -8.19 12.17
N THR A 18 9.46 -7.39 13.06
CA THR A 18 9.28 -7.38 14.52
C THR A 18 7.81 -7.37 14.97
N PRO A 19 7.45 -8.13 16.02
CA PRO A 19 6.07 -8.45 16.40
C PRO A 19 5.18 -7.24 16.75
N VAL A 20 5.78 -6.09 17.05
CA VAL A 20 5.06 -4.89 17.53
C VAL A 20 4.58 -3.98 16.38
N THR A 21 5.37 -3.83 15.31
CA THR A 21 4.97 -3.05 14.12
C THR A 21 4.20 -3.90 13.11
N GLY A 22 4.39 -5.22 13.11
CA GLY A 22 3.61 -6.16 12.28
C GLY A 22 2.14 -6.20 12.66
N GLY A 23 1.81 -6.21 13.95
CA GLY A 23 0.43 -6.39 14.42
C GLY A 23 -0.57 -5.29 14.01
N LEU A 24 -0.13 -4.04 13.82
CA LEU A 24 -1.01 -2.95 13.35
C LEU A 24 -1.17 -2.96 11.82
N ALA A 25 -0.10 -3.25 11.08
CA ALA A 25 -0.15 -3.41 9.62
C ALA A 25 -0.96 -4.65 9.21
N GLU A 26 -0.90 -5.72 10.00
CA GLU A 26 -1.73 -6.92 9.86
C GLU A 26 -3.20 -6.64 10.19
N ALA A 27 -3.47 -5.86 11.25
CA ALA A 27 -4.84 -5.45 11.58
C ALA A 27 -5.49 -4.64 10.45
N GLU A 28 -4.69 -3.94 9.66
CA GLU A 28 -5.10 -3.22 8.45
C GLU A 28 -5.07 -4.08 7.17
N GLY A 29 -4.72 -5.38 7.25
CA GLY A 29 -4.82 -6.32 6.12
C GLY A 29 -3.60 -6.46 5.23
N GLY A 30 -2.39 -6.14 5.72
CA GLY A 30 -1.18 -6.12 4.89
C GLY A 30 -0.97 -7.35 3.98
N TYR A 31 -1.06 -8.56 4.55
CA TYR A 31 -0.89 -9.79 3.76
C TYR A 31 -2.06 -10.06 2.81
N ASP A 32 -3.30 -9.85 3.27
CA ASP A 32 -4.49 -10.09 2.43
C ASP A 32 -4.52 -9.17 1.21
N ARG A 33 -4.08 -7.92 1.36
CA ARG A 33 -3.91 -6.97 0.24
C ARG A 33 -2.90 -7.46 -0.79
N GLU A 34 -1.76 -8.00 -0.35
CA GLU A 34 -0.76 -8.52 -1.27
C GLU A 34 -1.28 -9.72 -2.06
N PHE A 35 -1.95 -10.68 -1.39
CA PHE A 35 -2.62 -11.79 -2.10
C PHE A 35 -3.68 -11.26 -3.07
N ASP A 36 -4.54 -10.34 -2.63
CA ASP A 36 -5.60 -9.77 -3.47
C ASP A 36 -5.03 -9.13 -4.73
N PHE A 37 -3.92 -8.39 -4.60
CA PHE A 37 -3.22 -7.82 -5.74
C PHE A 37 -2.74 -8.91 -6.71
N TYR A 38 -2.00 -9.91 -6.24
CA TYR A 38 -1.42 -10.92 -7.13
C TYR A 38 -2.48 -11.84 -7.76
N GLU A 39 -3.54 -12.18 -7.04
CA GLU A 39 -4.61 -13.03 -7.54
C GLU A 39 -5.54 -12.30 -8.51
N ARG A 40 -5.82 -11.00 -8.27
CA ARG A 40 -6.89 -10.27 -8.98
C ARG A 40 -6.39 -9.20 -9.92
N LEU A 41 -5.25 -8.57 -9.65
CA LEU A 41 -4.79 -7.35 -10.34
C LEU A 41 -3.47 -7.51 -11.10
N ALA A 42 -2.55 -8.37 -10.66
CA ALA A 42 -1.20 -8.45 -11.23
C ALA A 42 -1.17 -8.79 -12.73
N HIS A 43 -2.19 -9.46 -13.26
CA HIS A 43 -2.31 -9.76 -14.70
C HIS A 43 -2.94 -8.61 -15.52
N LEU A 44 -3.44 -7.57 -14.85
CA LEU A 44 -4.08 -6.41 -15.47
C LEU A 44 -3.15 -5.18 -15.49
N VAL A 45 -2.15 -5.12 -14.61
CA VAL A 45 -1.27 -3.94 -14.52
C VAL A 45 -0.40 -3.81 -15.78
N PRO A 46 -0.15 -2.57 -16.27
CA PRO A 46 0.69 -2.35 -17.45
C PRO A 46 2.19 -2.39 -17.13
N ILE A 47 2.57 -2.66 -15.89
CA ILE A 47 3.94 -2.61 -15.38
C ILE A 47 4.44 -4.03 -15.10
N ARG A 48 5.76 -4.19 -14.96
CA ARG A 48 6.32 -5.50 -14.62
C ARG A 48 6.20 -5.71 -13.12
N VAL A 49 5.58 -6.82 -12.76
CA VAL A 49 5.42 -7.31 -11.38
C VAL A 49 5.73 -8.81 -11.34
N PRO A 50 6.07 -9.39 -10.18
CA PRO A 50 6.24 -10.82 -10.05
C PRO A 50 5.00 -11.60 -10.49
N ARG A 51 5.21 -12.76 -11.10
CA ARG A 51 4.13 -13.68 -11.43
C ARG A 51 3.82 -14.55 -10.21
N LEU A 52 2.55 -14.59 -9.83
CA LEU A 52 2.06 -15.54 -8.84
C LEU A 52 2.17 -16.98 -9.40
N ILE A 53 2.94 -17.83 -8.74
CA ILE A 53 3.00 -19.26 -9.06
C ILE A 53 1.96 -20.02 -8.25
N HIS A 54 1.92 -19.75 -6.94
CA HIS A 54 1.06 -20.43 -5.99
C HIS A 54 0.82 -19.57 -4.76
N ALA A 55 -0.41 -19.62 -4.24
CA ALA A 55 -0.85 -18.95 -3.03
C ALA A 55 -1.69 -19.95 -2.22
N ILE A 56 -1.45 -20.00 -0.91
CA ILE A 56 -2.32 -20.66 0.05
C ILE A 56 -2.71 -19.58 1.04
N ARG A 57 -4.01 -19.43 1.30
CA ARG A 57 -4.51 -18.52 2.33
C ARG A 57 -5.00 -19.33 3.52
N ASP A 58 -4.61 -18.90 4.72
CA ASP A 58 -5.25 -19.42 5.93
C ASP A 58 -6.69 -18.91 5.99
N PRO A 59 -7.67 -19.75 6.38
CA PRO A 59 -9.05 -19.32 6.51
C PRO A 59 -9.17 -18.36 7.70
N GLY A 60 -9.08 -17.07 7.40
CA GLY A 60 -9.34 -15.99 8.34
C GLY A 60 -10.83 -15.85 8.71
N PRO A 61 -11.16 -14.97 9.67
CA PRO A 61 -12.54 -14.64 9.95
C PRO A 61 -13.22 -14.08 8.70
N SER A 62 -14.50 -14.42 8.48
CA SER A 62 -15.23 -13.94 7.30
C SER A 62 -15.17 -12.40 7.17
N THR A 63 -15.05 -11.89 5.94
CA THR A 63 -15.05 -10.46 5.64
C THR A 63 -16.21 -9.72 6.33
N ALA A 64 -17.40 -10.32 6.37
CA ALA A 64 -18.57 -9.73 7.03
C ALA A 64 -18.37 -9.57 8.56
N SER A 65 -17.77 -10.57 9.22
CA SER A 65 -17.48 -10.51 10.65
C SER A 65 -16.39 -9.49 10.98
N ARG A 66 -15.35 -9.41 10.13
CA ARG A 66 -14.27 -8.43 10.25
C ARG A 66 -14.80 -7.00 10.11
N LYS A 67 -15.53 -6.70 9.02
CA LYS A 67 -16.13 -5.38 8.78
C LYS A 67 -17.13 -4.97 9.87
N ARG A 68 -17.85 -5.92 10.47
CA ARG A 68 -18.74 -5.64 11.60
C ARG A 68 -17.94 -5.19 12.83
N ARG A 69 -16.85 -5.88 13.15
CA ARG A 69 -15.97 -5.54 14.28
C ARG A 69 -15.29 -4.21 14.05
N GLU A 70 -14.76 -3.95 12.85
CA GLU A 70 -14.14 -2.67 12.49
C GLU A 70 -15.12 -1.51 12.69
N ARG A 71 -16.34 -1.60 12.14
CA ARG A 71 -17.37 -0.57 12.35
C ARG A 71 -17.75 -0.37 13.82
N LEU A 72 -17.76 -1.45 14.61
CA LEU A 72 -18.07 -1.35 16.03
C LEU A 72 -16.96 -0.58 16.78
N VAL A 73 -15.70 -0.91 16.51
CA VAL A 73 -14.55 -0.28 17.17
C VAL A 73 -14.34 1.14 16.68
N ASP A 74 -14.51 1.39 15.38
CA ASP A 74 -14.39 2.72 14.78
C ASP A 74 -15.56 3.64 15.15
N GLY A 75 -16.71 3.08 15.55
CA GLY A 75 -17.84 3.84 16.10
C GLY A 75 -17.71 4.22 17.58
N LEU A 76 -16.61 3.88 18.25
CA LEU A 76 -16.42 4.19 19.66
C LEU A 76 -16.22 5.70 19.90
N PRO A 77 -16.69 6.25 21.04
CA PRO A 77 -16.47 7.66 21.38
C PRO A 77 -14.98 8.02 21.44
N GLU A 78 -14.62 9.25 21.04
CA GLU A 78 -13.22 9.73 20.97
C GLU A 78 -12.44 9.47 22.28
N VAL A 79 -13.08 9.67 23.44
CA VAL A 79 -12.46 9.41 24.75
C VAL A 79 -12.03 7.96 24.91
N VAL A 80 -12.87 7.02 24.45
CA VAL A 80 -12.59 5.58 24.51
C VAL A 80 -11.48 5.21 23.54
N VAL A 81 -11.55 5.72 22.31
CA VAL A 81 -10.52 5.48 21.29
C VAL A 81 -9.17 6.04 21.73
N ARG A 82 -9.12 7.25 22.29
CA ARG A 82 -7.90 7.86 22.82
C ARG A 82 -7.32 7.05 23.98
N PHE A 83 -8.18 6.52 24.85
CA PHE A 83 -7.77 5.62 25.94
C PHE A 83 -7.17 4.32 25.39
N ILE A 84 -7.86 3.66 24.46
CA ILE A 84 -7.34 2.47 23.75
C ILE A 84 -6.01 2.82 23.10
N GLY A 85 -5.91 3.98 22.44
CA GLY A 85 -4.71 4.42 21.75
C GLY A 85 -3.49 4.56 22.67
N ARG A 86 -3.64 5.21 23.83
CA ARG A 86 -2.57 5.31 24.85
C ARG A 86 -2.12 3.94 25.38
N HIS A 87 -3.03 2.99 25.41
CA HIS A 87 -2.78 1.64 25.89
C HIS A 87 -2.65 0.61 24.77
N ALA A 88 -2.58 1.04 23.50
CA ALA A 88 -2.63 0.13 22.35
C ALA A 88 -1.46 -0.86 22.38
N ARG A 89 -0.27 -0.42 22.79
CA ARG A 89 0.91 -1.29 23.01
C ARG A 89 0.69 -2.39 24.06
N LYS A 90 -0.28 -2.22 24.97
CA LYS A 90 -0.64 -3.20 26.02
C LYS A 90 -1.91 -3.99 25.69
N LEU A 91 -2.82 -3.38 24.93
CA LEU A 91 -4.14 -3.92 24.59
C LEU A 91 -4.18 -4.69 23.27
N ILE A 92 -3.21 -4.44 22.38
CA ILE A 92 -2.97 -5.23 21.17
C ILE A 92 -1.80 -6.16 21.50
N PRO A 93 -2.06 -7.34 22.12
CA PRO A 93 -1.01 -8.35 22.20
C PRO A 93 -0.55 -8.67 20.78
N GLY A 94 0.75 -8.89 20.59
CA GLY A 94 1.28 -9.36 19.31
C GLY A 94 0.51 -10.62 18.92
N VAL A 95 -0.35 -10.50 17.91
CA VAL A 95 -1.10 -11.65 17.41
C VAL A 95 -0.05 -12.61 16.84
N PRO A 96 -0.03 -13.89 17.27
CA PRO A 96 0.89 -14.85 16.70
C PRO A 96 0.62 -14.96 15.20
N ILE A 97 1.65 -14.60 14.43
CA ILE A 97 1.67 -14.58 12.98
C ILE A 97 1.47 -16.02 12.49
N ALA A 98 0.33 -16.31 11.85
CA ALA A 98 0.22 -17.46 10.97
C ALA A 98 1.00 -17.11 9.70
N GLY A 99 2.31 -17.41 9.71
CA GLY A 99 3.18 -17.13 8.58
C GLY A 99 2.91 -18.13 7.47
N THR A 100 2.06 -17.77 6.51
CA THR A 100 1.86 -18.61 5.33
C THR A 100 3.07 -18.47 4.40
N PRO A 101 3.59 -19.56 3.81
CA PRO A 101 4.65 -19.50 2.81
C PRO A 101 4.07 -19.22 1.42
N TRP A 102 4.79 -18.41 0.64
CA TRP A 102 4.43 -18.00 -0.71
C TRP A 102 5.70 -18.04 -1.55
N CYS A 103 5.58 -18.40 -2.83
CA CYS A 103 6.71 -18.40 -3.75
C CYS A 103 6.42 -17.48 -4.92
N LEU A 104 7.11 -16.34 -4.94
CA LEU A 104 7.19 -15.47 -6.11
C LEU A 104 8.40 -15.88 -6.95
N ASN A 105 8.24 -15.91 -8.28
CA ASN A 105 9.40 -16.05 -9.15
C ASN A 105 10.05 -14.66 -9.32
N THR A 106 11.16 -14.44 -8.64
CA THR A 106 12.03 -13.28 -8.83
C THR A 106 13.18 -13.68 -9.74
N CYS A 107 13.39 -12.93 -10.84
CA CYS A 107 14.43 -13.21 -11.82
C CYS A 107 15.84 -13.24 -11.14
N PRO A 108 16.74 -14.18 -11.44
CA PRO A 108 18.03 -14.30 -10.74
C PRO A 108 18.97 -13.09 -10.89
N THR A 109 18.67 -12.17 -11.81
CA THR A 109 19.49 -10.99 -12.14
C THR A 109 19.15 -9.74 -11.31
N LEU A 110 18.26 -9.83 -10.33
CA LEU A 110 17.77 -8.68 -9.58
C LEU A 110 18.85 -8.14 -8.62
N GLY A 111 19.21 -6.87 -8.80
CA GLY A 111 19.88 -6.09 -7.77
C GLY A 111 18.85 -5.21 -7.08
N SER A 112 18.69 -5.34 -5.76
CA SER A 112 18.10 -4.27 -4.96
C SER A 112 19.19 -3.23 -4.70
N PRO A 113 18.94 -1.92 -4.80
CA PRO A 113 19.88 -0.93 -4.30
C PRO A 113 20.14 -1.20 -2.80
N PRO A 114 21.39 -1.11 -2.33
CA PRO A 114 21.70 -1.25 -0.91
C PRO A 114 21.10 -0.07 -0.13
N PRO A 115 20.40 -0.30 1.00
CA PRO A 115 19.89 0.80 1.83
C PRO A 115 21.02 1.50 2.61
N PRO A 116 21.00 2.84 2.78
CA PRO A 116 20.25 3.86 2.05
C PRO A 116 21.22 4.70 1.19
N ALA A 117 21.46 4.28 -0.06
CA ALA A 117 21.96 5.21 -1.07
C ALA A 117 20.76 5.86 -1.78
N LEU A 118 20.80 7.19 -1.99
CA LEU A 118 19.80 7.86 -2.82
C LEU A 118 19.82 7.25 -4.23
N PRO A 119 18.66 7.03 -4.85
CA PRO A 119 18.63 6.52 -6.22
C PRO A 119 19.31 7.54 -7.16
N PRO A 120 20.06 7.08 -8.16
CA PRO A 120 20.45 7.91 -9.30
C PRO A 120 19.23 8.62 -9.92
N THR A 121 19.44 9.79 -10.52
CA THR A 121 18.36 10.61 -11.10
C THR A 121 17.57 9.86 -12.17
N GLU A 122 18.27 9.08 -13.00
CA GLU A 122 17.68 8.23 -14.03
C GLU A 122 16.76 7.15 -13.45
N ASP A 123 17.14 6.55 -12.31
CA ASP A 123 16.36 5.54 -11.61
C ASP A 123 15.09 6.16 -11.01
N LEU A 124 15.19 7.37 -10.44
CA LEU A 124 14.04 8.09 -9.91
C LEU A 124 13.02 8.43 -11.02
N ALA A 125 13.49 8.89 -12.18
CA ALA A 125 12.62 9.18 -13.33
C ALA A 125 11.90 7.91 -13.82
N GLU A 126 12.61 6.78 -13.97
CA GLU A 126 12.02 5.51 -14.39
C GLU A 126 10.95 5.01 -13.41
N ILE A 127 11.17 5.18 -12.09
CA ILE A 127 10.17 4.85 -11.06
C ILE A 127 8.94 5.75 -11.21
N LEU A 128 9.12 7.07 -11.35
CA LEU A 128 8.00 8.01 -11.52
C LEU A 128 7.19 7.72 -12.79
N HIS A 129 7.85 7.42 -13.90
CA HIS A 129 7.20 7.06 -15.16
C HIS A 129 6.44 5.73 -15.03
N THR A 130 7.01 4.75 -14.34
CA THR A 130 6.35 3.47 -14.06
C THR A 130 5.11 3.65 -13.19
N LEU A 131 5.18 4.47 -12.14
CA LEU A 131 4.01 4.84 -11.34
C LEU A 131 2.96 5.58 -12.17
N ALA A 132 3.38 6.54 -13.01
CA ALA A 132 2.46 7.26 -13.90
C ALA A 132 1.71 6.31 -14.86
N ARG A 133 2.39 5.31 -15.43
CA ARG A 133 1.77 4.28 -16.27
C ARG A 133 0.75 3.45 -15.49
N LEU A 134 1.09 3.01 -14.29
CA LEU A 134 0.17 2.28 -13.41
C LEU A 134 -1.07 3.13 -13.10
N HIS A 135 -0.86 4.37 -12.64
CA HIS A 135 -1.93 5.28 -12.25
C HIS A 135 -2.84 5.68 -13.42
N ALA A 136 -2.27 5.91 -14.61
CA ALA A 136 -3.03 6.24 -15.80
C ALA A 136 -3.92 5.08 -16.26
N HIS A 137 -3.42 3.85 -16.19
CA HIS A 137 -4.15 2.67 -16.64
C HIS A 137 -5.46 2.44 -15.88
N PHE A 138 -5.43 2.65 -14.56
CA PHE A 138 -6.60 2.50 -13.70
C PHE A 138 -7.31 3.81 -13.39
N TRP A 139 -7.06 4.88 -14.16
CA TRP A 139 -7.62 6.19 -13.84
C TRP A 139 -9.15 6.19 -13.87
N ARG A 140 -9.78 6.39 -12.69
CA ARG A 140 -11.23 6.30 -12.47
C ARG A 140 -11.84 5.01 -13.02
N ASP A 141 -11.10 3.92 -13.00
CA ASP A 141 -11.64 2.64 -13.42
C ASP A 141 -12.71 2.17 -12.42
N PRO A 142 -13.93 1.81 -12.87
CA PRO A 142 -14.99 1.32 -12.00
C PRO A 142 -14.61 0.11 -11.14
N LEU A 143 -13.67 -0.71 -11.62
CA LEU A 143 -13.13 -1.85 -10.89
C LEU A 143 -12.55 -1.46 -9.52
N LEU A 144 -12.02 -0.24 -9.41
CA LEU A 144 -11.43 0.27 -8.18
C LEU A 144 -12.46 0.58 -7.08
N ALA A 145 -13.71 0.82 -7.45
CA ALA A 145 -14.81 1.07 -6.52
C ALA A 145 -15.55 -0.20 -6.13
N ASP A 146 -15.23 -1.35 -6.74
CA ASP A 146 -15.86 -2.63 -6.44
C ASP A 146 -15.24 -3.24 -5.17
N PRO A 147 -15.99 -3.36 -4.05
CA PRO A 147 -15.48 -3.92 -2.82
C PRO A 147 -15.17 -5.42 -2.90
N ALA A 148 -15.60 -6.11 -3.96
CA ALA A 148 -15.20 -7.49 -4.24
C ALA A 148 -13.81 -7.56 -4.89
N VAL A 149 -13.32 -6.46 -5.46
CA VAL A 149 -11.98 -6.35 -6.04
C VAL A 149 -11.04 -5.66 -5.07
N ILE A 150 -11.37 -4.44 -4.64
CA ILE A 150 -10.64 -3.65 -3.65
C ILE A 150 -11.38 -3.73 -2.32
N GLU A 151 -11.02 -4.71 -1.49
CA GLU A 151 -11.72 -4.94 -0.22
C GLU A 151 -11.34 -3.93 0.87
N TRP A 152 -10.12 -3.39 0.78
CA TRP A 152 -9.46 -2.61 1.81
C TRP A 152 -9.38 -1.12 1.42
N SER A 153 -9.76 -0.23 2.34
CA SER A 153 -9.45 1.20 2.22
C SER A 153 -7.94 1.43 2.08
N MET A 154 -7.52 2.48 1.39
CA MET A 154 -6.10 2.76 1.18
C MET A 154 -5.45 3.38 2.43
N VAL A 155 -6.12 4.33 3.09
CA VAL A 155 -5.55 5.02 4.27
C VAL A 155 -5.72 4.21 5.56
N SER A 156 -6.95 3.84 5.90
CA SER A 156 -7.24 3.02 7.09
C SER A 156 -8.65 2.44 7.02
N GLN A 157 -8.85 1.23 7.57
CA GLN A 157 -10.20 0.68 7.77
C GLN A 157 -10.96 1.39 8.92
N MET A 158 -10.22 2.07 9.80
CA MET A 158 -10.71 2.61 11.07
C MET A 158 -10.18 4.03 11.29
N PRO A 159 -10.62 5.02 10.48
CA PRO A 159 -10.10 6.38 10.50
C PRO A 159 -10.35 7.13 11.83
N ASN A 160 -11.43 6.83 12.57
CA ASN A 160 -11.64 7.40 13.91
C ASN A 160 -10.64 6.80 14.91
N VAL A 161 -10.31 5.52 14.79
CA VAL A 161 -9.22 4.92 15.58
C VAL A 161 -7.86 5.53 15.28
N MET A 162 -7.57 5.75 14.00
CA MET A 162 -6.37 6.48 13.57
C MET A 162 -6.32 7.90 14.17
N ASN A 163 -7.46 8.61 14.22
CA ASN A 163 -7.60 9.92 14.86
C ASN A 163 -7.25 9.89 16.35
N GLY A 164 -7.89 9.00 17.11
CA GLY A 164 -7.64 8.90 18.55
C GLY A 164 -6.22 8.45 18.89
N LEU A 165 -5.59 7.62 18.05
CA LEU A 165 -4.17 7.29 18.14
C LEU A 165 -3.28 8.51 17.91
N TYR A 166 -3.54 9.27 16.86
CA TYR A 166 -2.81 10.50 16.57
C TYR A 166 -2.87 11.47 17.77
N ARG A 167 -4.08 11.73 18.29
CA ARG A 167 -4.33 12.60 19.46
C ARG A 167 -3.77 12.05 20.77
N ALA A 168 -3.59 10.73 20.89
CA ALA A 168 -3.01 10.11 22.07
C ALA A 168 -1.49 10.30 22.14
N TRP A 169 -0.80 10.30 20.99
CA TRP A 169 0.66 10.21 20.93
C TRP A 169 1.35 11.46 20.39
N ARG A 170 0.62 12.38 19.72
CA ARG A 170 1.19 13.60 19.10
C ARG A 170 2.13 14.34 20.05
N ASP A 171 1.66 14.72 21.23
CA ASP A 171 2.44 15.56 22.16
C ASP A 171 3.72 14.84 22.62
N GLU A 172 3.67 13.52 22.82
CA GLU A 172 4.85 12.73 23.17
C GLU A 172 5.85 12.63 21.99
N VAL A 173 5.38 12.61 20.75
CA VAL A 173 6.26 12.65 19.57
C VAL A 173 6.91 14.03 19.45
N VAL A 174 6.15 15.11 19.69
CA VAL A 174 6.65 16.49 19.69
C VAL A 174 7.77 16.66 20.70
N VAL A 175 7.58 16.18 21.94
CA VAL A 175 8.59 16.25 23.01
C VAL A 175 9.85 15.44 22.67
N ARG A 176 9.73 14.33 21.93
CA ARG A 176 10.87 13.48 21.56
C ARG A 176 11.70 14.02 20.41
N ARG A 177 11.12 14.84 19.54
CA ARG A 177 11.79 15.39 18.34
C ARG A 177 11.50 16.88 18.16
N PRO A 178 11.77 17.73 19.18
CA PRO A 178 11.44 19.14 19.13
C PRO A 178 12.13 19.87 17.95
N ASP A 179 13.23 19.31 17.45
CA ASP A 179 13.96 19.77 16.27
C ASP A 179 13.13 19.73 14.97
N LEU A 180 12.11 18.87 14.89
CA LEU A 180 11.26 18.72 13.70
C LEU A 180 9.97 19.56 13.76
N PHE A 181 9.50 19.91 14.95
CA PHE A 181 8.19 20.54 15.16
C PHE A 181 8.30 22.06 15.28
N THR A 182 8.59 22.72 14.17
CA THR A 182 8.46 24.19 14.06
C THR A 182 7.02 24.66 14.31
N GLU A 183 6.82 25.92 14.68
CA GLU A 183 5.49 26.52 14.87
C GLU A 183 4.58 26.27 13.65
N ARG A 184 5.09 26.56 12.45
CA ARG A 184 4.37 26.29 11.20
C ARG A 184 4.00 24.81 11.00
N PHE A 185 4.86 23.90 11.42
CA PHE A 185 4.55 22.47 11.32
C PHE A 185 3.50 22.05 12.37
N MET A 186 3.53 22.68 13.54
CA MET A 186 2.53 22.47 14.59
C MET A 186 1.14 22.93 14.15
N ASP A 187 1.02 24.08 13.48
CA ASP A 187 -0.25 24.54 12.90
C ASP A 187 -0.83 23.49 11.93
N HIS A 188 0.02 22.90 11.09
CA HIS A 188 -0.40 21.85 10.18
C HIS A 188 -0.80 20.56 10.91
N ALA A 189 -0.06 20.20 11.96
CA ALA A 189 -0.35 19.04 12.80
C ALA A 189 -1.69 19.20 13.56
N ASP A 190 -1.99 20.39 14.07
CA ASP A 190 -3.28 20.69 14.70
C ASP A 190 -4.42 20.63 13.68
N TRP A 191 -4.25 21.27 12.52
CA TRP A 191 -5.23 21.17 11.44
C TRP A 191 -5.46 19.72 11.00
N PHE A 192 -4.39 18.92 10.87
CA PHE A 192 -4.48 17.51 10.52
C PHE A 192 -5.28 16.72 11.57
N SER A 193 -5.02 16.97 12.87
CA SER A 193 -5.75 16.38 14.00
C SER A 193 -7.27 16.59 13.89
N ASP A 194 -7.70 17.75 13.40
CA ASP A 194 -9.11 18.10 13.26
C ASP A 194 -9.74 17.59 11.96
N ASN A 195 -8.93 17.08 11.02
CA ASN A 195 -9.38 16.74 9.66
C ASN A 195 -9.09 15.30 9.23
N ILE A 196 -8.48 14.48 10.08
CA ILE A 196 -7.91 13.18 9.70
C ILE A 196 -8.93 12.22 9.06
N GLU A 197 -10.15 12.12 9.57
CA GLU A 197 -11.20 11.25 9.01
C GLU A 197 -11.64 11.72 7.63
N ARG A 198 -11.85 13.03 7.47
CA ARG A 198 -12.19 13.65 6.19
C ARG A 198 -11.07 13.51 5.18
N LEU A 199 -9.82 13.62 5.63
CA LEU A 199 -8.63 13.43 4.80
C LEU A 199 -8.50 11.98 4.34
N ALA A 200 -8.71 11.01 5.25
CA ALA A 200 -8.72 9.59 4.90
C ALA A 200 -9.74 9.32 3.78
N ALA A 201 -10.99 9.75 3.97
CA ALA A 201 -12.04 9.61 2.96
C ALA A 201 -11.68 10.27 1.61
N HIS A 202 -11.07 11.45 1.64
CA HIS A 202 -10.65 12.16 0.43
C HIS A 202 -9.51 11.43 -0.32
N LEU A 203 -8.56 10.87 0.43
CA LEU A 203 -7.41 10.13 -0.11
C LEU A 203 -7.82 8.74 -0.63
N ASP A 204 -8.87 8.15 -0.05
CA ASP A 204 -9.47 6.87 -0.45
C ASP A 204 -10.41 6.98 -1.66
N GLU A 205 -10.68 8.20 -2.16
CA GLU A 205 -11.47 8.37 -3.40
C GLU A 205 -10.87 7.53 -4.55
N PRO A 206 -11.67 6.69 -5.24
CA PRO A 206 -11.14 5.64 -6.12
C PRO A 206 -10.67 6.19 -7.47
N LEU A 207 -9.52 6.88 -7.45
CA LEU A 207 -9.01 7.62 -8.58
C LEU A 207 -8.00 6.83 -9.41
N ALA A 208 -7.16 6.04 -8.76
CA ALA A 208 -6.17 5.17 -9.40
C ALA A 208 -5.84 3.97 -8.49
N LEU A 209 -5.24 2.93 -9.07
CA LEU A 209 -4.61 1.86 -8.29
C LEU A 209 -3.27 2.38 -7.76
N ARG A 210 -3.10 2.36 -6.44
CA ARG A 210 -1.85 2.74 -5.77
C ARG A 210 -1.04 1.50 -5.42
N HIS A 211 0.28 1.65 -5.48
CA HIS A 211 1.22 0.75 -4.85
C HIS A 211 1.14 0.85 -3.32
N GLY A 212 1.03 2.06 -2.78
CA GLY A 212 0.91 2.34 -1.34
C GLY A 212 2.25 2.38 -0.60
N ASP A 213 3.22 1.54 -0.97
CA ASP A 213 4.61 1.56 -0.44
C ASP A 213 5.63 1.73 -1.57
N SER A 214 5.54 2.85 -2.29
CA SER A 214 6.35 3.16 -3.49
C SER A 214 7.81 3.49 -3.21
N ARG A 215 8.37 2.94 -2.13
CA ARG A 215 9.76 3.17 -1.75
C ARG A 215 10.72 2.44 -2.69
N THR A 216 11.91 3.01 -2.84
CA THR A 216 12.99 2.54 -3.72
C THR A 216 13.43 1.09 -3.45
N HIS A 217 13.30 0.59 -2.23
CA HIS A 217 13.62 -0.82 -1.92
C HIS A 217 12.57 -1.82 -2.44
N ASN A 218 11.39 -1.34 -2.84
CA ASN A 218 10.35 -2.11 -3.52
C ASN A 218 10.47 -2.02 -5.05
N MET A 219 11.59 -1.48 -5.54
CA MET A 219 11.90 -1.25 -6.95
C MET A 219 13.13 -2.09 -7.32
N LEU A 220 12.96 -3.04 -8.24
CA LEU A 220 14.05 -3.89 -8.70
C LEU A 220 14.41 -3.58 -10.15
N PHE A 221 15.64 -3.10 -10.35
CA PHE A 221 16.18 -2.82 -11.67
C PHE A 221 16.75 -4.10 -12.30
N THR A 222 16.43 -4.30 -13.58
CA THR A 222 16.88 -5.43 -14.39
C THR A 222 17.31 -4.92 -15.76
N ASP A 223 18.04 -5.73 -16.52
CA ASP A 223 18.36 -5.43 -17.93
C ASP A 223 17.12 -5.20 -18.80
N ALA A 224 15.95 -5.71 -18.38
CA ALA A 224 14.68 -5.55 -19.08
C ALA A 224 13.78 -4.42 -18.51
N GLY A 225 14.32 -3.56 -17.63
CA GLY A 225 13.64 -2.39 -17.06
C GLY A 225 13.43 -2.46 -15.54
N LEU A 226 12.40 -1.76 -15.04
CA LEU A 226 11.98 -1.76 -13.63
C LEU A 226 10.89 -2.81 -13.31
N VAL A 227 10.99 -3.48 -12.15
CA VAL A 227 9.97 -4.39 -11.58
C VAL A 227 9.53 -3.84 -10.21
N LEU A 228 8.23 -3.70 -9.99
CA LEU A 228 7.66 -3.33 -8.69
C LEU A 228 7.32 -4.59 -7.89
N ILE A 229 7.59 -4.58 -6.58
CA ILE A 229 7.31 -5.68 -5.64
C ILE A 229 6.64 -5.13 -4.38
N ASP A 230 6.16 -6.00 -3.50
CA ASP A 230 5.56 -5.63 -2.21
C ASP A 230 4.31 -4.72 -2.34
N PHE A 231 3.23 -5.32 -2.83
CA PHE A 231 1.92 -4.67 -2.97
C PHE A 231 1.05 -4.84 -1.71
N GLY A 232 1.66 -5.08 -0.54
CA GLY A 232 0.96 -5.34 0.73
C GLY A 232 0.15 -4.17 1.28
N VAL A 233 0.36 -2.97 0.76
CA VAL A 233 -0.47 -1.78 1.08
C VAL A 233 -1.15 -1.20 -0.16
N SER A 234 -1.19 -1.98 -1.25
CA SER A 234 -1.86 -1.54 -2.47
C SER A 234 -3.36 -1.39 -2.26
N GLY A 235 -3.95 -0.48 -3.01
CA GLY A 235 -5.37 -0.14 -2.85
C GLY A 235 -5.81 0.92 -3.83
N SER A 236 -7.08 1.32 -3.74
CA SER A 236 -7.59 2.42 -4.54
C SER A 236 -7.45 3.75 -3.79
N GLY A 237 -6.99 4.79 -4.49
CA GLY A 237 -6.93 6.12 -3.90
C GLY A 237 -6.33 7.16 -4.82
N ARG A 238 -5.98 8.31 -4.23
CA ARG A 238 -5.31 9.40 -4.94
C ARG A 238 -3.83 9.09 -5.20
N PRO A 239 -3.38 9.05 -6.47
CA PRO A 239 -2.03 8.59 -6.83
C PRO A 239 -0.91 9.51 -6.36
N ALA A 240 -1.23 10.75 -5.99
CA ALA A 240 -0.26 11.68 -5.41
C ALA A 240 0.40 11.14 -4.14
N GLY A 241 -0.25 10.22 -3.41
CA GLY A 241 0.34 9.59 -2.23
C GLY A 241 1.58 8.76 -2.54
N ASP A 242 1.59 8.01 -3.64
CA ASP A 242 2.75 7.19 -4.03
C ASP A 242 3.91 8.07 -4.51
N VAL A 243 3.60 9.14 -5.24
CA VAL A 243 4.60 10.11 -5.68
C VAL A 243 5.19 10.86 -4.49
N ALA A 244 4.35 11.35 -3.59
CA ALA A 244 4.80 12.06 -2.40
C ALA A 244 5.68 11.16 -1.51
N TYR A 245 5.32 9.88 -1.37
CA TYR A 245 6.09 8.95 -0.55
C TYR A 245 7.48 8.67 -1.11
N LEU A 246 7.56 8.35 -2.41
CA LEU A 246 8.82 8.17 -3.13
C LEU A 246 9.72 9.40 -3.03
N LEU A 247 9.17 10.59 -3.30
CA LEU A 247 9.95 11.83 -3.29
C LEU A 247 10.40 12.23 -1.88
N SER A 248 9.62 11.91 -0.84
CA SER A 248 9.98 12.22 0.54
C SER A 248 11.23 11.48 1.04
N GLU A 249 11.53 10.31 0.47
CA GLU A 249 12.76 9.56 0.80
C GLU A 249 13.89 9.77 -0.21
N SER A 250 13.57 10.18 -1.44
CA SER A 250 14.53 10.30 -2.54
C SER A 250 15.14 11.70 -2.67
N ILE A 251 14.57 12.71 -2.01
CA ILE A 251 15.07 14.09 -2.05
C ILE A 251 15.69 14.46 -0.70
N PRO A 252 17.01 14.70 -0.63
CA PRO A 252 17.64 15.12 0.61
C PRO A 252 17.19 16.54 1.01
N PRO A 253 17.16 16.86 2.31
CA PRO A 253 16.85 18.21 2.76
C PRO A 253 17.93 19.19 2.28
N GLY A 254 17.52 20.36 1.78
CA GLY A 254 18.42 21.38 1.25
C GLY A 254 17.68 22.53 0.58
N PRO A 255 18.39 23.61 0.20
CA PRO A 255 17.78 24.78 -0.44
C PRO A 255 17.05 24.42 -1.75
N ASP A 256 17.57 23.45 -2.50
CA ASP A 256 17.05 23.06 -3.82
C ASP A 256 16.02 21.92 -3.73
N ALA A 257 15.73 21.41 -2.53
CA ALA A 257 14.83 20.28 -2.34
C ALA A 257 13.41 20.56 -2.86
N ARG A 258 12.93 21.78 -2.66
CA ARG A 258 11.61 22.21 -3.15
C ARG A 258 11.56 22.28 -4.67
N GLU A 259 12.61 22.82 -5.30
CA GLU A 259 12.68 22.89 -6.76
C GLU A 259 12.74 21.50 -7.37
N THR A 260 13.60 20.64 -6.83
CA THR A 260 13.72 19.22 -7.24
C THR A 260 12.37 18.49 -7.12
N PHE A 261 11.66 18.68 -6.02
CA PHE A 261 10.33 18.11 -5.80
C PHE A 261 9.33 18.55 -6.87
N LEU A 262 9.30 19.84 -7.21
CA LEU A 262 8.36 20.39 -8.20
C LEU A 262 8.69 19.90 -9.62
N VAL A 263 9.97 19.82 -9.97
CA VAL A 263 10.42 19.25 -11.26
C VAL A 263 9.98 17.80 -11.40
N ALA A 264 10.22 16.98 -10.37
CA ALA A 264 9.81 15.57 -10.36
C ALA A 264 8.28 15.39 -10.44
N CYS A 265 7.51 16.24 -9.74
CA CYS A 265 6.05 16.25 -9.85
C CYS A 265 5.58 16.62 -11.27
N GLY A 266 6.25 17.59 -11.91
CA GLY A 266 5.96 17.99 -13.29
C GLY A 266 6.22 16.87 -14.28
N ASP A 267 7.35 16.18 -14.15
CA ASP A 267 7.73 15.04 -14.98
C ASP A 267 6.72 13.87 -14.85
N TYR A 268 6.41 13.48 -13.61
CA TYR A 268 5.35 12.50 -13.33
C TYR A 268 4.01 12.89 -13.98
N HIS A 269 3.59 14.15 -13.82
CA HIS A 269 2.32 14.63 -14.35
C HIS A 269 2.29 14.61 -15.89
N ALA A 270 3.39 15.00 -16.54
CA ALA A 270 3.50 14.93 -18.01
C ALA A 270 3.36 13.49 -18.50
N HIS A 271 4.02 12.53 -17.85
CA HIS A 271 3.93 11.11 -18.21
C HIS A 271 2.52 10.53 -17.95
N LEU A 272 1.86 10.95 -16.85
CA LEU A 272 0.49 10.57 -16.53
C LEU A 272 -0.51 11.00 -17.62
N LEU A 273 -0.32 12.20 -18.18
CA LEU A 273 -1.16 12.70 -19.27
C LEU A 273 -0.87 12.00 -20.60
N GLY A 274 0.40 11.76 -20.92
CA GLY A 274 0.82 11.09 -22.16
C GLY A 274 0.33 9.63 -22.28
N THR A 275 0.17 8.95 -21.15
CA THR A 275 -0.20 7.52 -21.11
C THR A 275 -1.72 7.25 -21.20
N ARG A 276 -2.58 8.24 -20.91
CA ARG A 276 -4.04 8.06 -20.96
C ARG A 276 -4.63 7.83 -22.35
N GLY A 277 -3.89 8.10 -23.42
CA GLY A 277 -4.38 7.98 -24.80
C GLY A 277 -4.47 6.54 -25.34
N GLY A 278 -4.07 5.51 -24.59
CA GLY A 278 -3.76 4.18 -25.15
C GLY A 278 -4.71 3.02 -24.87
N ARG A 279 -5.90 3.21 -24.27
CA ARG A 279 -6.75 2.07 -23.85
C ARG A 279 -7.69 1.59 -24.96
N PRO A 280 -7.59 0.34 -25.45
CA PRO A 280 -8.71 -0.32 -26.13
C PRO A 280 -9.81 -0.68 -25.09
N PRO A 281 -11.09 -0.63 -25.45
CA PRO A 281 -12.20 -0.93 -24.54
C PRO A 281 -12.07 -2.36 -24.00
N PHE A 282 -12.22 -2.53 -22.70
CA PHE A 282 -12.11 -3.84 -22.06
C PHE A 282 -13.20 -4.77 -22.60
N GLY A 283 -12.77 -5.86 -23.24
CA GLY A 283 -13.61 -7.02 -23.45
C GLY A 283 -14.06 -7.58 -22.09
N CYS A 284 -15.31 -8.03 -22.05
CA CYS A 284 -16.01 -8.57 -20.88
C CYS A 284 -15.09 -9.26 -19.86
N VAL A 285 -15.17 -8.81 -18.61
CA VAL A 285 -14.75 -9.58 -17.44
C VAL A 285 -15.26 -11.03 -17.60
N PRO A 286 -14.40 -12.07 -17.51
CA PRO A 286 -14.87 -13.44 -17.60
C PRO A 286 -15.93 -13.69 -16.53
N ARG A 287 -17.07 -14.26 -16.91
CA ARG A 287 -18.21 -14.59 -16.02
C ARG A 287 -17.87 -15.55 -14.86
N GLY A 288 -16.61 -15.90 -14.63
CA GLY A 288 -16.14 -16.84 -13.62
C GLY A 288 -16.08 -16.32 -12.17
N LEU A 289 -16.09 -15.01 -11.93
CA LEU A 289 -16.02 -14.47 -10.55
C LEU A 289 -17.34 -14.49 -9.78
N ARG A 290 -18.48 -14.75 -10.44
CA ARG A 290 -19.79 -14.89 -9.76
C ARG A 290 -20.07 -16.30 -9.23
N GLY A 291 -19.28 -17.31 -9.60
CA GLY A 291 -19.61 -18.72 -9.36
C GLY A 291 -19.01 -19.38 -8.11
N ARG A 292 -18.11 -18.69 -7.37
CA ARG A 292 -17.46 -19.27 -6.17
C ARG A 292 -17.90 -18.67 -4.84
N ILE A 293 -18.88 -17.77 -4.85
CA ILE A 293 -19.49 -17.20 -3.65
C ILE A 293 -20.97 -17.61 -3.64
N GLY A 294 -21.25 -18.88 -3.35
CA GLY A 294 -22.63 -19.37 -3.26
C GLY A 294 -22.81 -20.85 -3.59
N SER A 295 -22.37 -21.74 -2.70
CA SER A 295 -22.96 -23.07 -2.51
C SER A 295 -22.30 -23.78 -1.33
N ALA A 296 -22.59 -23.29 -0.11
CA ALA A 296 -22.46 -24.12 1.09
C ALA A 296 -23.88 -24.49 1.54
N GLY A 297 -24.25 -25.72 1.16
CA GLY A 297 -25.39 -26.55 1.53
C GLY A 297 -26.47 -26.00 2.46
N ILE A 298 -27.66 -25.80 1.91
CA ILE A 298 -28.90 -26.20 2.58
C ILE A 298 -29.12 -27.68 2.22
N SER A 299 -28.74 -28.61 3.09
CA SER A 299 -29.25 -29.98 3.04
C SER A 299 -30.40 -30.09 4.01
N GLY A 300 -31.63 -30.08 3.49
CA GLY A 300 -32.82 -30.44 4.23
C GLY A 300 -32.81 -31.94 4.56
N SER A 301 -33.12 -32.26 5.82
CA SER A 301 -33.49 -33.61 6.24
C SER A 301 -34.97 -33.85 5.92
N ALA A 302 -35.22 -34.72 4.95
CA ALA A 302 -36.48 -35.42 4.80
C ALA A 302 -36.15 -36.91 4.74
N HIS A 303 -36.40 -37.61 5.84
CA HIS A 303 -36.97 -38.95 5.99
C HIS A 303 -36.75 -39.45 7.42
#